data_AF-A0A835U6H5-F1
#
_entry.id   AF-A0A835U6H5-F1
#
_cell.length_a   1.000
_cell.length_b   1.000
_cell.length_c   1.000
_cell.angle_alpha   90.00
_cell.angle_beta   90.00
_cell.angle_gamma   90.00
#
_symmetry.space_group_name_H-M   'P 1'
#
loop_
_entity.id
_entity.type
_entity.pdbx_description
1 polymer ?
#
loop_
_entity_poly.entity_id
_entity_poly.type
_entity_poly.pdbx_seq_one_letter_code
_entity_poly.pdbx_strand_id
1 'polypeptide(L)'
;MRVYGALMWSLGKVLNTPEVMRVYIGSFNDKPVNEAASGPIGKELFEKEQDDLLSDLKDIPKKACDRRINEFVKRARAAKIHAYIISHLKKEMPSMMGKAKAQQRLIDNLKMREVLGGYNFDKFEKLKPKMIQAVDDMLGYDIPDLLKNFRNPYE
;
A
#
# COMPACT_ATOMS: atom_id res chain seq x y z
N MET A 1 -1.99 30.88 14.85
CA MET A 1 -1.51 30.73 13.45
C MET A 1 0.00 30.54 13.29
N ARG A 2 0.90 31.23 14.02
CA ARG A 2 2.36 31.05 13.86
C ARG A 2 2.87 29.62 14.10
N VAL A 3 2.33 28.94 15.12
CA VAL A 3 2.67 27.54 15.44
C VAL A 3 2.29 26.58 14.30
N TYR A 4 1.10 26.76 13.71
CA TYR A 4 0.64 25.95 12.59
C TYR A 4 1.55 26.08 11.36
N GLY A 5 1.94 27.31 11.01
CA GLY A 5 2.87 27.55 9.90
C GLY A 5 4.24 26.88 10.11
N ALA A 6 4.79 26.97 11.32
CA ALA A 6 6.07 26.32 11.66
C ALA A 6 5.98 24.79 11.60
N LEU A 7 4.84 24.21 12.02
CA LEU A 7 4.59 22.78 11.92
C LEU A 7 4.54 22.31 10.45
N MET A 8 3.71 22.96 9.63
CA MET A 8 3.56 22.59 8.21
C MET A 8 4.87 22.70 7.44
N TRP A 9 5.66 23.76 7.72
CA TRP A 9 7.00 23.93 7.15
C TRP A 9 7.94 22.78 7.51
N SER A 10 7.89 22.32 8.76
CA SER A 10 8.73 21.22 9.23
C SER A 10 8.26 19.88 8.62
N LEU A 11 6.95 19.63 8.57
CA LEU A 11 6.38 18.43 7.98
C LEU A 11 6.72 18.29 6.49
N GLY A 12 6.66 19.38 5.72
CA GLY A 12 7.01 19.36 4.29
C GLY A 12 8.48 19.04 3.99
N LYS A 13 9.39 19.24 4.96
CA LYS A 13 10.79 18.81 4.83
C LYS A 13 11.02 17.35 5.18
N VAL A 14 10.18 16.79 6.05
CA VAL A 14 10.34 15.44 6.58
C VAL A 14 9.58 14.43 5.72
N LEU A 15 8.39 14.77 5.25
CA LEU A 15 7.57 13.91 4.43
C LEU A 15 7.95 14.08 2.95
N ASN A 16 8.49 13.02 2.36
CA ASN A 16 8.91 13.01 0.95
C ASN A 16 7.72 12.72 0.01
N THR A 17 6.67 13.53 0.10
CA THR A 17 5.46 13.40 -0.72
C THR A 17 4.98 14.81 -1.13
N PRO A 18 4.57 15.02 -2.39
CA PRO A 18 4.09 16.32 -2.85
C PRO A 18 2.71 16.71 -2.27
N GLU A 19 1.96 15.77 -1.69
CA GLU A 19 0.65 15.99 -1.09
C GLU A 19 0.74 16.62 0.30
N VAL A 20 -0.06 17.64 0.55
CA VAL A 20 -0.14 18.32 1.86
C VAL A 20 -0.92 17.45 2.85
N MET A 21 -0.34 17.19 4.02
CA MET A 21 -0.99 16.44 5.08
C MET A 21 -2.14 17.23 5.73
N ARG A 22 -3.27 16.56 6.00
CA ARG A 22 -4.35 17.11 6.82
C ARG A 22 -3.91 17.20 8.29
N VAL A 23 -4.10 18.35 8.90
CA VAL A 23 -3.83 18.61 10.32
C VAL A 23 -5.11 19.13 10.96
N TYR A 24 -5.64 18.41 11.94
CA TYR A 24 -6.82 18.83 12.70
C TYR A 24 -6.37 19.67 13.89
N ILE A 25 -6.86 20.90 13.97
CA ILE A 25 -6.48 21.85 15.01
C ILE A 25 -7.60 21.91 16.04
N GLY A 26 -7.32 21.53 17.29
CA GLY A 26 -8.31 21.62 18.35
C GLY A 26 -7.74 21.30 19.73
N SER A 27 -8.58 21.46 20.74
CA SER A 27 -8.31 21.04 22.12
C SER A 27 -9.09 19.76 22.40
N PHE A 28 -8.45 18.60 22.24
CA PHE A 28 -9.08 17.29 22.41
C PHE A 28 -9.04 16.84 23.88
N ASN A 29 -9.81 17.51 24.74
CA ASN A 29 -10.00 17.12 26.13
C ASN A 29 -11.46 17.34 26.55
N ASP A 30 -11.76 16.95 27.78
CA ASP A 30 -13.08 17.02 28.42
C ASP A 30 -13.40 18.41 29.01
N LYS A 31 -12.51 19.40 28.85
CA LYS A 31 -12.65 20.74 29.43
C LYS A 31 -13.22 21.72 28.39
N PRO A 32 -13.97 22.74 28.83
CA PRO A 32 -14.45 23.78 27.91
C PRO A 32 -13.28 24.50 27.25
N VAL A 33 -13.45 24.85 25.98
CA VAL A 33 -12.46 25.63 25.22
C VAL A 33 -12.24 26.96 25.96
N ASN A 34 -10.98 27.29 26.22
CA ASN A 34 -10.64 28.58 26.81
C ASN A 34 -10.84 29.67 25.74
N GLU A 35 -12.01 30.31 25.78
CA GLU A 35 -12.42 31.34 24.81
C GLU A 35 -11.45 32.55 24.78
N ALA A 36 -10.78 32.83 25.90
CA ALA A 36 -9.76 33.89 25.98
C ALA A 36 -8.46 33.51 25.24
N ALA A 37 -8.14 32.23 25.13
CA ALA A 37 -6.95 31.73 24.43
C ALA A 37 -7.21 31.40 22.95
N SER A 38 -8.43 31.03 22.59
CA SER A 38 -8.83 30.70 21.22
C SER A 38 -9.17 31.94 20.38
N GLY A 39 -9.52 33.06 21.01
CA GLY A 39 -9.98 34.26 20.32
C GLY A 39 -11.34 34.07 19.65
N PRO A 40 -11.86 35.10 18.95
CA PRO A 40 -13.25 35.15 18.48
C PRO A 40 -13.61 34.10 17.41
N ILE A 41 -12.62 33.57 16.69
CA ILE A 41 -12.81 32.58 15.60
C ILE A 41 -12.37 31.18 16.04
N GLY A 42 -11.56 31.06 17.09
CA GLY A 42 -10.90 29.80 17.42
C GLY A 42 -11.85 28.73 17.94
N LYS A 43 -12.95 29.11 18.60
CA LYS A 43 -13.96 28.16 19.09
C LYS A 43 -14.66 27.45 17.93
N GLU A 44 -15.22 28.21 16.99
CA GLU A 44 -15.88 27.67 15.79
C GLU A 44 -14.92 26.83 14.94
N LEU A 45 -13.68 27.28 14.77
CA LEU A 45 -12.65 26.52 14.05
C LEU A 45 -12.35 25.17 14.73
N PHE A 46 -12.20 25.15 16.06
CA PHE A 46 -11.91 23.92 16.80
C PHE A 46 -13.06 22.94 16.77
N GLU A 47 -14.29 23.43 16.94
CA GLU A 47 -15.50 22.59 16.84
C GLU A 47 -15.59 21.97 15.45
N LYS A 48 -15.38 22.76 14.40
CA LYS A 48 -15.40 22.27 13.02
C LYS A 48 -14.29 21.24 12.73
N GLU A 49 -13.05 21.48 13.17
CA GLU A 49 -11.95 20.53 12.98
C GLU A 49 -12.13 19.25 13.81
N GLN A 50 -12.79 19.33 14.97
CA GLN A 50 -13.17 18.15 15.76
C GLN A 50 -14.25 17.33 15.07
N ASP A 51 -15.26 17.97 14.51
CA ASP A 51 -16.32 17.31 13.75
C ASP A 51 -15.77 16.63 12.49
N ASP A 52 -14.91 17.32 11.73
CA ASP A 52 -14.20 16.77 10.57
C ASP A 52 -13.38 15.52 10.99
N LEU A 53 -12.62 15.60 12.08
CA LEU A 53 -11.85 14.46 12.59
C LEU A 53 -12.77 13.30 12.98
N LEU A 54 -13.86 13.56 13.70
CA LEU A 54 -14.80 12.54 14.13
C LEU A 54 -15.48 11.86 12.94
N SER A 55 -15.82 12.62 11.89
CA SER A 55 -16.34 12.05 10.64
C SER A 55 -15.30 11.11 10.01
N ASP A 56 -14.06 11.56 9.88
CA ASP A 56 -12.99 10.74 9.31
C ASP A 56 -12.72 9.48 10.13
N LEU A 57 -12.76 9.57 11.47
CA LEU A 57 -12.61 8.42 12.37
C LEU A 57 -13.75 7.42 12.20
N LYS A 58 -15.00 7.90 12.08
CA LYS A 58 -16.18 7.06 11.82
C LYS A 58 -16.11 6.38 10.45
N ASP A 59 -15.46 7.02 9.48
CA ASP A 59 -15.26 6.47 8.14
C ASP A 59 -14.07 5.49 8.04
N ILE A 60 -13.21 5.37 9.06
CA ILE A 60 -12.06 4.46 9.03
C ILE A 60 -12.48 3.01 8.72
N PRO A 61 -13.48 2.42 9.39
CA PRO A 61 -13.90 1.05 9.09
C PRO A 61 -14.39 0.91 7.65
N LYS A 62 -15.09 1.93 7.14
CA LYS A 62 -15.54 2.01 5.74
C LYS A 62 -14.33 1.95 4.80
N LYS A 63 -13.37 2.85 4.97
CA LYS A 63 -12.13 2.95 4.16
C LYS A 63 -11.21 1.73 4.32
N ALA A 64 -11.26 1.02 5.45
CA ALA A 64 -10.42 -0.14 5.72
C ALA A 64 -10.73 -1.32 4.80
N CYS A 65 -12.00 -1.48 4.39
CA CYS A 65 -12.37 -2.55 3.47
C CYS A 65 -11.80 -2.34 2.07
N ASP A 66 -11.97 -1.14 1.51
CA ASP A 66 -11.41 -0.77 0.20
C ASP A 66 -9.89 -0.90 0.20
N ARG A 67 -9.26 -0.49 1.30
CA ARG A 67 -7.81 -0.64 1.49
C ARG A 67 -7.38 -2.11 1.45
N ARG A 68 -8.13 -3.03 2.09
CA ARG A 68 -7.82 -4.46 2.08
C ARG A 68 -7.89 -5.05 0.67
N ILE A 69 -8.92 -4.70 -0.10
CA ILE A 69 -9.07 -5.15 -1.49
C ILE A 69 -7.91 -4.62 -2.34
N ASN A 70 -7.55 -3.35 -2.19
CA ASN A 70 -6.42 -2.75 -2.91
C ASN A 70 -5.08 -3.43 -2.59
N GLU A 71 -4.81 -3.73 -1.32
CA GLU A 71 -3.59 -4.46 -0.93
C GLU A 71 -3.60 -5.90 -1.48
N PHE A 72 -4.75 -6.56 -1.51
CA PHE A 72 -4.89 -7.86 -2.15
C PHE A 72 -4.58 -7.81 -3.66
N VAL A 73 -5.13 -6.82 -4.38
CA VAL A 73 -4.85 -6.59 -5.81
C VAL A 73 -3.35 -6.36 -6.05
N LYS A 74 -2.70 -5.51 -5.25
CA LYS A 74 -1.25 -5.27 -5.34
C LYS A 74 -0.46 -6.57 -5.14
N ARG A 75 -0.83 -7.36 -4.13
CA ARG A 75 -0.18 -8.64 -3.82
C ARG A 75 -0.37 -9.67 -4.93
N ALA A 76 -1.56 -9.78 -5.50
CA ALA A 76 -1.84 -10.69 -6.62
C ALA A 76 -0.97 -10.35 -7.85
N ARG A 77 -0.84 -9.07 -8.20
CA ARG A 77 0.05 -8.63 -9.29
C ARG A 77 1.51 -8.95 -8.98
N ALA A 78 1.97 -8.67 -7.75
CA ALA A 78 3.33 -8.99 -7.33
C ALA A 78 3.61 -10.50 -7.40
N ALA A 79 2.65 -11.35 -6.98
CA ALA A 79 2.76 -12.80 -7.09
C ALA A 79 2.82 -13.27 -8.54
N LYS A 80 1.99 -12.71 -9.43
CA LYS A 80 2.05 -12.97 -10.88
C LYS A 80 3.42 -12.61 -11.45
N ILE A 81 3.94 -11.42 -11.17
CA ILE A 81 5.29 -10.99 -11.60
C ILE A 81 6.35 -11.95 -11.08
N HIS A 82 6.29 -12.33 -9.80
CA HIS A 82 7.21 -13.27 -9.20
C HIS A 82 7.18 -14.63 -9.92
N ALA A 83 5.99 -15.16 -10.23
CA ALA A 83 5.85 -16.41 -10.98
C ALA A 83 6.49 -16.34 -12.37
N TYR A 84 6.34 -15.21 -13.08
CA TYR A 84 7.02 -15.00 -14.37
C TYR A 84 8.55 -14.96 -14.24
N ILE A 85 9.08 -14.26 -13.22
CA ILE A 85 10.52 -14.20 -12.97
C ILE A 85 11.08 -15.60 -12.71
N ILE A 86 10.47 -16.35 -11.77
CA ILE A 86 10.91 -17.70 -11.41
C ILE A 86 10.84 -18.64 -12.62
N SER A 87 9.75 -18.59 -13.40
CA SER A 87 9.64 -19.42 -14.60
C SER A 87 10.65 -19.03 -15.68
N HIS A 88 10.96 -17.75 -15.84
CA HIS A 88 11.97 -17.30 -16.80
C HIS A 88 13.35 -17.80 -16.38
N LEU A 89 13.71 -17.64 -15.10
CA LEU A 89 14.95 -18.18 -14.54
C LEU A 89 15.06 -19.68 -14.77
N LYS A 90 13.98 -20.44 -14.53
CA LYS A 90 13.94 -21.88 -14.80
C LYS A 90 14.17 -22.21 -16.29
N LYS A 91 13.66 -21.38 -17.20
CA LYS A 91 13.77 -21.57 -18.65
C LYS A 91 15.19 -21.30 -19.16
N GLU A 92 15.89 -20.34 -18.57
CA GLU A 92 17.27 -19.98 -18.93
C GLU A 92 18.33 -20.95 -18.35
N MET A 93 17.94 -21.87 -17.45
CA MET A 93 18.86 -22.86 -16.90
C MET A 93 19.24 -23.94 -17.92
N PRO A 94 20.54 -24.28 -18.06
CA PRO A 94 20.98 -25.33 -18.97
C PRO A 94 20.64 -26.72 -18.43
N SER A 95 20.18 -27.62 -19.30
CA SER A 95 19.71 -28.96 -18.90
C SER A 95 20.82 -29.91 -18.42
N MET A 96 22.05 -29.76 -18.93
CA MET A 96 23.13 -30.75 -18.74
C MET A 96 24.34 -30.20 -17.95
N MET A 97 25.06 -29.20 -18.48
CA MET A 97 26.32 -28.72 -17.91
C MET A 97 26.34 -27.20 -17.75
N GLY A 98 27.14 -26.68 -16.81
CA GLY A 98 27.34 -25.24 -16.61
C GLY A 98 26.30 -24.52 -15.74
N LYS A 99 25.44 -25.28 -15.04
CA LYS A 99 24.33 -24.78 -14.22
C LYS A 99 24.74 -23.73 -13.18
N ALA A 100 25.80 -23.97 -12.42
CA ALA A 100 26.29 -23.03 -11.40
C ALA A 100 26.72 -21.69 -12.01
N LYS A 101 27.45 -21.73 -13.14
CA LYS A 101 27.91 -20.52 -13.85
C LYS A 101 26.75 -19.76 -14.47
N ALA A 102 25.78 -20.47 -15.05
CA ALA A 102 24.56 -19.88 -15.60
C ALA A 102 23.72 -19.20 -14.52
N GLN A 103 23.51 -19.87 -13.37
CA GLN A 103 22.80 -19.30 -12.23
C GLN A 103 23.48 -18.04 -11.71
N GLN A 104 24.81 -18.06 -11.52
CA GLN A 104 25.54 -16.88 -11.07
C GLN A 104 25.35 -15.70 -12.04
N ARG A 105 25.46 -15.95 -13.35
CA ARG A 105 25.22 -14.92 -14.38
C ARG A 105 23.80 -14.35 -14.31
N LEU A 106 22.79 -15.19 -14.13
CA LEU A 106 21.39 -14.74 -14.04
C LEU A 106 21.16 -13.89 -12.78
N ILE A 107 21.76 -14.30 -11.65
CA ILE A 107 21.69 -13.57 -10.37
C ILE A 107 22.37 -12.21 -10.45
N ASP A 108 23.53 -12.11 -11.10
CA ASP A 108 24.29 -10.86 -11.19
C ASP A 108 23.54 -9.77 -11.98
N ASN A 109 22.60 -10.16 -12.85
CA ASN A 109 21.76 -9.23 -13.61
C ASN A 109 20.48 -8.81 -12.86
N LEU A 110 20.26 -9.29 -11.64
CA LEU A 110 19.04 -9.03 -10.86
C LEU A 110 19.34 -8.29 -9.56
N LYS A 111 18.45 -7.35 -9.19
CA LYS A 111 18.53 -6.62 -7.92
C LYS A 111 18.27 -7.49 -6.67
N MET A 112 17.80 -8.73 -6.83
CA MET A 112 17.41 -9.64 -5.74
C MET A 112 18.48 -10.70 -5.42
N ARG A 113 19.75 -10.34 -5.60
CA ARG A 113 20.89 -11.27 -5.56
C ARG A 113 21.03 -12.01 -4.23
N GLU A 114 20.86 -11.31 -3.12
CA GLU A 114 20.99 -11.90 -1.77
C GLU A 114 19.95 -12.99 -1.51
N VAL A 115 18.71 -12.78 -1.94
CA VAL A 115 17.63 -13.75 -1.76
C VAL A 115 17.81 -14.94 -2.70
N LEU A 116 18.10 -14.69 -3.98
CA LEU A 116 18.18 -15.75 -4.99
C LEU A 116 19.44 -16.63 -4.87
N GLY A 117 20.50 -16.12 -4.24
CA GLY A 117 21.76 -16.85 -4.05
C GLY A 117 21.64 -18.17 -3.29
N GLY A 118 20.65 -18.28 -2.39
CA GLY A 118 20.40 -19.50 -1.60
C GLY A 118 19.58 -20.58 -2.30
N TYR A 119 19.06 -20.32 -3.51
CA TYR A 119 18.14 -21.24 -4.20
C TYR A 119 18.84 -21.98 -5.35
N ASN A 120 18.32 -23.16 -5.69
CA ASN A 120 18.72 -23.89 -6.90
C ASN A 120 17.66 -23.69 -7.98
N PHE A 121 18.02 -22.97 -9.05
CA PHE A 121 17.07 -22.60 -10.10
C PHE A 121 16.56 -23.81 -10.90
N ASP A 122 17.26 -24.94 -10.88
CA ASP A 122 16.75 -26.18 -11.48
C ASP A 122 15.54 -26.75 -10.76
N LYS A 123 15.35 -26.42 -9.49
CA LYS A 123 14.20 -26.89 -8.71
C LYS A 123 12.97 -26.00 -8.88
N PHE A 124 13.10 -24.88 -9.58
CA PHE A 124 11.97 -24.00 -9.84
C PHE A 124 10.93 -24.66 -10.73
N GLU A 125 9.66 -24.40 -10.42
CA GLU A 125 8.55 -24.82 -11.25
C GLU A 125 8.44 -23.95 -12.51
N LYS A 126 7.96 -24.57 -13.59
CA LYS A 126 7.58 -23.83 -14.79
C LYS A 126 6.25 -23.11 -14.56
N LEU A 127 6.05 -22.00 -15.25
CA LEU A 127 4.79 -21.28 -15.24
C LEU A 127 3.66 -22.22 -15.66
N LYS A 128 2.56 -22.21 -14.89
CA LYS A 128 1.32 -22.92 -15.23
C LYS A 128 0.33 -21.90 -15.80
N PRO A 129 0.08 -21.86 -17.13
CA PRO A 129 -0.76 -20.84 -17.74
C PRO A 129 -2.16 -20.74 -17.12
N LYS A 130 -2.76 -21.88 -16.76
CA LYS A 130 -4.06 -21.95 -16.08
C LYS A 130 -4.10 -21.18 -14.75
N MET A 131 -3.02 -21.23 -13.97
CA MET A 131 -2.94 -20.52 -12.69
C MET A 131 -2.83 -19.00 -12.90
N ILE A 132 -2.12 -18.57 -13.95
CA ILE A 132 -2.01 -17.16 -14.30
C ILE A 132 -3.34 -16.63 -14.82
N GLN A 133 -4.01 -17.40 -15.68
CA GLN A 133 -5.33 -17.06 -16.19
C GLN A 133 -6.33 -16.88 -15.03
N ALA A 134 -6.34 -17.77 -14.03
CA ALA A 134 -7.20 -17.62 -12.86
C ALA A 134 -6.94 -16.32 -12.08
N VAL A 135 -5.67 -15.89 -11.95
CA VAL A 135 -5.34 -14.60 -11.32
C VAL A 135 -5.80 -13.43 -12.19
N ASP A 136 -5.67 -13.53 -13.51
CA ASP A 136 -6.09 -12.48 -14.44
C ASP A 136 -7.61 -12.34 -14.51
N ASP A 137 -8.34 -13.46 -14.51
CA ASP A 137 -9.81 -13.48 -14.45
C ASP A 137 -10.30 -12.88 -13.14
N MET A 138 -9.67 -13.24 -12.02
CA MET A 138 -9.99 -12.67 -10.71
C MET A 138 -9.77 -11.15 -10.67
N LEU A 139 -8.67 -10.67 -11.25
CA LEU A 139 -8.37 -9.24 -11.33
C LEU A 139 -9.30 -8.49 -12.30
N GLY A 140 -9.71 -9.14 -13.38
CA GLY A 140 -10.49 -8.53 -14.47
C GLY A 140 -12.00 -8.56 -14.27
N TYR A 141 -12.52 -9.57 -13.57
CA TYR A 141 -13.95 -9.83 -13.45
C TYR A 141 -14.38 -9.97 -11.98
N ASP A 142 -13.77 -10.89 -11.23
CA ASP A 142 -14.26 -11.24 -9.89
C ASP A 142 -14.16 -10.08 -8.89
N ILE A 143 -13.03 -9.36 -8.87
CA ILE A 143 -12.83 -8.22 -7.96
C ILE A 143 -13.76 -7.05 -8.31
N PRO A 144 -13.86 -6.61 -9.58
CA PRO A 144 -14.86 -5.62 -9.96
C PRO A 144 -16.30 -6.01 -9.61
N ASP A 145 -16.69 -7.26 -9.84
CA ASP A 145 -18.04 -7.74 -9.54
C ASP A 145 -18.28 -7.88 -8.04
N LEU A 146 -17.27 -8.27 -7.27
CA LEU A 146 -17.30 -8.19 -5.81
C LEU A 146 -17.56 -6.75 -5.41
N LEU A 147 -16.77 -5.77 -5.88
CA LEU A 147 -16.92 -4.35 -5.51
C LEU A 147 -18.30 -3.76 -5.83
N LYS A 148 -18.96 -4.20 -6.92
CA LYS A 148 -20.34 -3.78 -7.25
C LYS A 148 -21.36 -4.28 -6.23
N ASN A 149 -21.17 -5.50 -5.74
CA ASN A 149 -22.10 -6.17 -4.82
C ASN A 149 -21.70 -6.01 -3.35
N PHE A 150 -20.48 -5.56 -3.11
CA PHE A 150 -19.91 -5.41 -1.78
C PHE A 150 -20.52 -4.16 -1.14
N ARG A 151 -21.55 -4.37 -0.33
CA ARG A 151 -21.99 -3.35 0.61
C ARG A 151 -20.97 -3.26 1.72
N ASN A 152 -20.49 -2.05 1.96
CA ASN A 152 -19.64 -1.83 3.10
C ASN A 152 -20.46 -2.13 4.37
N PRO A 153 -20.04 -3.05 5.25
CA PRO A 153 -20.79 -3.35 6.47
C PRO A 153 -20.79 -2.18 7.47
N TYR A 154 -20.03 -1.12 7.16
CA TYR A 154 -19.95 0.12 7.91
C TYR A 154 -20.63 1.31 7.19
N GLU A 155 -21.46 1.04 6.17
CA GLU A 155 -22.43 2.02 5.65
C GLU A 155 -23.65 2.21 6.55
#